data_AF-A0A087UJT9-F1
#
_entry.id   AF-A0A087UJT9-F1
#
_cell.length_a   1.000
_cell.length_b   1.000
_cell.length_c   1.000
_cell.angle_alpha   90.00
_cell.angle_beta   90.00
_cell.angle_gamma   90.00
#
_symmetry.space_group_name_H-M   'P 1'
#
loop_
_entity.id
_entity.type
_entity.pdbx_description
1 polymer ?
#
loop_
_entity_poly.entity_id
_entity_poly.type
_entity_poly.pdbx_seq_one_letter_code
_entity_poly.pdbx_strand_id
1 'polypeptide(L)'
;MRVVGLSTALANAIDIANWLGIKEVGLYNFRSSVRPVQLEVHVSGYHGKHYCPRMALMNKPTYQAIRTHSPDKPALVFVSSRRQTRLTALDLIAYLVAEDDPRQWVHMKEQEVNSVISLIRDQNLKLTIAFGIGLHHAGLHERDRKLVEELFLHQKIQVLIATATLAWGINLPAHLVVIKGTEYFDGKVQRYVDFPITDVMQMAGRAGRPQFDTTGVAVVLVHDIKKDFYKRFLHEPFPVESSLIGVLPEHLNAEIVAGTISSKQQCLDYLTWTYFFRRLLQNPAYYGLEDAEAPNVNAYLSGLVDRCVSLLSSAGCVAVDDDERTIAPTVLGKITSYYYLNHKTVLLFSQKLCKEMKMEEILQLLCDTHEYEELPVRHNEDQIN
;
A
#
# COMPACT_ATOMS: atom_id res chain seq x y z
N MET A 1 -3.02 28.76 -10.21
CA MET A 1 -3.57 27.39 -10.14
C MET A 1 -4.11 27.18 -8.72
N ARG A 2 -5.29 26.58 -8.54
CA ARG A 2 -5.84 26.25 -7.21
C ARG A 2 -5.63 24.75 -6.97
N VAL A 3 -5.05 24.39 -5.83
CA VAL A 3 -4.86 23.00 -5.41
C VAL A 3 -5.86 22.67 -4.32
N VAL A 4 -6.48 21.48 -4.39
CA VAL A 4 -7.34 20.93 -3.33
C VAL A 4 -6.74 19.58 -2.92
N GLY A 5 -6.22 19.50 -1.70
CA GLY A 5 -5.67 18.27 -1.14
C GLY A 5 -6.72 17.53 -0.30
N LEU A 6 -6.83 16.22 -0.50
CA LEU A 6 -7.67 15.34 0.32
C LEU A 6 -6.74 14.34 1.01
N SER A 7 -6.91 14.19 2.33
CA SER A 7 -6.13 13.26 3.14
C SER A 7 -6.98 12.72 4.28
N THR A 8 -6.51 11.64 4.91
CA THR A 8 -7.00 11.20 6.21
C THR A 8 -6.60 12.21 7.30
N ALA A 9 -6.98 11.95 8.54
CA ALA A 9 -6.55 12.78 9.67
C ALA A 9 -5.02 12.72 9.83
N LEU A 10 -4.37 13.89 9.92
CA LEU A 10 -2.91 14.01 9.96
C LEU A 10 -2.45 14.68 11.25
N ALA A 11 -1.39 14.15 11.86
CA ALA A 11 -0.83 14.76 13.07
C ALA A 11 -0.17 16.11 12.79
N ASN A 12 0.49 16.22 11.64
CA ASN A 12 1.29 17.38 11.21
C ASN A 12 0.67 18.09 9.99
N ALA A 13 -0.66 18.22 9.96
CA ALA A 13 -1.38 18.86 8.84
C ALA A 13 -0.96 20.32 8.58
N ILE A 14 -0.48 21.01 9.61
CA ILE A 14 0.01 22.39 9.52
C ILE A 14 1.24 22.48 8.59
N ASP A 15 2.13 21.48 8.60
CA ASP A 15 3.31 21.49 7.74
C ASP A 15 2.94 21.35 6.26
N ILE A 16 1.93 20.52 5.97
CA ILE A 16 1.38 20.36 4.62
C ILE A 16 0.68 21.65 4.19
N ALA A 17 -0.09 22.27 5.08
CA ALA A 17 -0.73 23.56 4.82
C ALA A 17 0.30 24.64 4.47
N ASN A 18 1.36 24.75 5.28
CA ASN A 18 2.46 25.68 5.06
C ASN A 18 3.19 25.39 3.74
N TRP A 19 3.40 24.12 3.40
CA TRP A 19 3.99 23.71 2.13
C TRP A 19 3.14 24.13 0.92
N LEU A 20 1.82 23.90 0.99
CA LEU A 20 0.88 24.24 -0.08
C LEU A 20 0.47 25.72 -0.09
N GLY A 21 1.01 26.55 0.81
CA GLY A 21 0.68 27.97 0.92
C GLY A 21 -0.75 28.24 1.42
N ILE A 22 -1.34 27.29 2.14
CA ILE A 22 -2.66 27.45 2.78
C ILE A 22 -2.48 28.34 4.00
N LYS A 23 -3.12 29.50 3.97
CA LYS A 23 -3.11 30.50 5.06
C LYS A 23 -4.19 30.16 6.11
N GLU A 24 -4.75 31.17 6.76
CA GLU A 24 -5.73 31.00 7.85
C GLU A 24 -7.01 30.24 7.44
N VAL A 25 -7.45 30.38 6.19
CA VAL A 25 -8.65 29.73 5.67
C VAL A 25 -8.26 28.72 4.59
N GLY A 26 -8.66 27.46 4.78
CA GLY A 26 -8.49 26.40 3.79
C GLY A 26 -7.91 25.09 4.33
N LEU A 27 -7.39 25.09 5.57
CA LEU A 27 -6.97 23.86 6.26
C LEU A 27 -8.12 23.33 7.12
N TYR A 28 -8.63 22.16 6.75
CA TYR A 28 -9.61 21.42 7.54
C TYR A 28 -9.02 20.07 7.93
N ASN A 29 -8.51 19.95 9.16
CA ASN A 29 -7.96 18.72 9.71
C ASN A 29 -8.84 18.24 10.88
N PHE A 30 -9.55 17.14 10.68
CA PHE A 30 -10.48 16.60 11.66
C PHE A 30 -9.85 15.44 12.43
N ARG A 31 -10.30 15.21 13.67
CA ARG A 31 -9.90 14.02 14.45
C ARG A 31 -10.38 12.76 13.74
N SER A 32 -9.65 11.65 13.89
CA SER A 32 -10.02 10.34 13.30
C SER A 32 -11.40 9.83 13.71
N SER A 33 -11.94 10.33 14.82
CA SER A 33 -13.30 10.04 15.33
C SER A 33 -14.41 10.79 14.59
N VAL A 34 -14.10 11.85 13.83
CA VAL A 34 -15.08 12.61 13.05
C VAL A 34 -15.37 11.83 11.78
N ARG A 35 -16.35 10.93 11.86
CA ARG A 35 -16.79 10.09 10.74
C ARG A 35 -18.32 10.14 10.64
N PRO A 36 -18.89 10.06 9.42
CA PRO A 36 -20.34 9.94 9.25
C PRO A 36 -20.92 8.70 9.95
N VAL A 37 -20.15 7.61 9.97
CA VAL A 37 -20.47 6.37 10.71
C VAL A 37 -19.35 6.15 11.73
N GLN A 38 -19.71 6.03 13.01
CA GLN A 38 -18.71 5.84 14.07
C GLN A 38 -18.05 4.48 13.91
N LEU A 39 -16.72 4.43 14.06
CA LEU A 39 -15.95 3.19 13.95
C LEU A 39 -15.51 2.71 15.34
N GLU A 40 -15.98 1.54 15.74
CA GLU A 40 -15.47 0.80 16.89
C GLU A 40 -14.30 -0.07 16.46
N VAL A 41 -13.17 0.01 17.17
CA VAL A 41 -11.93 -0.72 16.80
C VAL A 41 -11.53 -1.64 17.94
N HIS A 42 -11.40 -2.93 17.64
CA HIS A 42 -10.88 -3.94 18.57
C HIS A 42 -9.55 -4.47 18.05
N VAL A 43 -8.50 -4.43 18.88
CA VAL A 43 -7.17 -4.95 18.53
C VAL A 43 -6.81 -6.12 19.44
N SER A 44 -6.57 -7.27 18.83
CA SER A 44 -6.24 -8.52 19.53
C SER A 44 -4.88 -9.04 19.10
N GLY A 45 -4.01 -9.31 20.09
CA GLY A 45 -2.67 -9.83 19.90
C GLY A 45 -2.62 -11.35 19.94
N TYR A 46 -1.84 -11.95 19.03
CA TYR A 46 -1.64 -13.39 18.92
C TYR A 46 -0.16 -13.73 18.98
N HIS A 47 0.17 -14.68 19.84
CA HIS A 47 1.53 -15.16 20.08
C HIS A 47 2.02 -16.10 18.96
N GLY A 48 3.32 -16.39 18.98
CA GLY A 48 3.98 -17.34 18.09
C GLY A 48 4.77 -16.65 16.99
N LYS A 49 6.03 -17.06 16.81
CA LYS A 49 6.96 -16.44 15.86
C LYS A 49 6.61 -16.74 14.40
N HIS A 50 6.18 -17.97 14.13
CA HIS A 50 5.93 -18.44 12.77
C HIS A 50 4.59 -17.95 12.22
N TYR A 51 4.60 -17.44 10.99
CA TYR A 51 3.46 -16.82 10.34
C TYR A 51 2.27 -17.78 10.14
N CYS A 52 2.50 -18.95 9.53
CA CYS A 52 1.40 -19.87 9.18
C CYS A 52 0.60 -20.37 10.39
N PRO A 53 1.23 -20.86 11.49
CA PRO A 53 0.49 -21.24 12.70
C PRO A 53 -0.27 -20.06 13.32
N ARG A 54 0.34 -18.86 13.34
CA ARG A 54 -0.30 -17.64 13.85
C ARG A 54 -1.56 -17.28 13.05
N MET A 55 -1.52 -17.39 11.73
CA MET A 55 -2.70 -17.18 10.88
C MET A 55 -3.81 -18.21 11.12
N ALA A 56 -3.45 -19.47 11.40
CA ALA A 56 -4.43 -20.51 11.73
C ALA A 56 -5.14 -20.22 13.06
N LEU A 57 -4.39 -19.77 14.08
CA LEU A 57 -4.93 -19.36 15.38
C LEU A 57 -5.95 -18.22 15.28
N MET A 58 -5.83 -17.37 14.26
CA MET A 58 -6.73 -16.24 14.02
C MET A 58 -8.06 -16.62 13.33
N ASN A 59 -8.21 -17.85 12.80
CA ASN A 59 -9.43 -18.27 12.11
C ASN A 59 -10.65 -18.32 13.03
N LYS A 60 -10.53 -18.98 14.20
CA LYS A 60 -11.63 -19.06 15.18
C LYS A 60 -12.05 -17.68 15.71
N PRO A 61 -11.13 -16.78 16.10
CA PRO A 61 -11.47 -15.41 16.44
C PRO A 61 -12.13 -14.63 15.30
N THR A 62 -11.71 -14.85 14.04
CA THR A 62 -12.36 -14.24 12.87
C THR A 62 -13.82 -14.67 12.76
N TYR A 63 -14.09 -15.97 12.91
CA TYR A 63 -15.45 -16.52 12.95
C TYR A 63 -16.28 -15.90 14.10
N GLN A 64 -15.72 -15.86 15.30
CA GLN A 64 -16.38 -15.28 16.47
C GLN A 64 -16.67 -13.78 16.30
N ALA A 65 -15.76 -13.03 15.68
CA ALA A 65 -15.96 -11.62 15.39
C ALA A 65 -17.16 -11.41 14.44
N ILE A 66 -17.29 -12.23 13.39
CA ILE A 66 -18.44 -12.20 12.47
C ILE A 66 -19.73 -12.46 13.23
N ARG A 67 -19.77 -13.53 14.03
CA ARG A 67 -20.96 -13.90 14.81
C ARG A 67 -21.36 -12.85 15.85
N THR A 68 -20.39 -12.19 16.48
CA THR A 68 -20.64 -11.23 17.56
C THR A 68 -20.99 -9.85 17.03
N HIS A 69 -20.24 -9.35 16.05
CA HIS A 69 -20.34 -7.96 15.62
C HIS A 69 -21.13 -7.77 14.33
N SER A 70 -21.39 -8.83 13.56
CA SER A 70 -22.11 -8.73 12.28
C SER A 70 -22.92 -10.00 11.97
N PRO A 71 -23.84 -10.41 12.86
CA PRO A 71 -24.55 -11.68 12.74
C PRO A 71 -25.39 -11.80 11.46
N ASP A 72 -25.95 -10.70 10.99
CA ASP A 72 -26.87 -10.61 9.85
C ASP A 72 -26.46 -9.55 8.81
N LYS A 73 -25.29 -8.92 8.99
CA LYS A 73 -24.80 -7.83 8.14
C LYS A 73 -23.51 -8.22 7.40
N PRO A 74 -23.16 -7.53 6.29
CA PRO A 74 -21.96 -7.85 5.51
C PRO A 74 -20.68 -7.73 6.33
N ALA A 75 -19.81 -8.73 6.23
CA ALA A 75 -18.51 -8.80 6.88
C ALA A 75 -17.38 -8.98 5.85
N LEU A 76 -16.39 -8.11 5.90
CA LEU A 76 -15.22 -8.13 5.02
C LEU A 76 -13.97 -8.58 5.79
N VAL A 77 -13.32 -9.65 5.36
CA VAL A 77 -12.12 -10.19 5.99
C VAL A 77 -10.91 -9.95 5.09
N PHE A 78 -10.00 -9.08 5.51
CA PHE A 78 -8.72 -8.87 4.83
C PHE A 78 -7.68 -9.88 5.27
N VAL A 79 -6.96 -10.44 4.30
CA VAL A 79 -5.82 -11.34 4.50
C VAL A 79 -4.65 -10.92 3.61
N SER A 80 -3.45 -11.41 3.93
CA SER A 80 -2.24 -10.96 3.23
C SER A 80 -1.93 -11.65 1.89
N SER A 81 -2.61 -12.74 1.55
CA SER A 81 -2.29 -13.50 0.34
C SER A 81 -3.48 -14.26 -0.24
N ARG A 82 -3.39 -14.56 -1.55
CA ARG A 82 -4.33 -15.45 -2.27
C ARG A 82 -4.48 -16.81 -1.59
N ARG A 83 -3.40 -17.37 -1.05
CA ARG A 83 -3.47 -18.65 -0.34
C ARG A 83 -4.30 -18.52 0.94
N GLN A 84 -4.15 -17.41 1.66
CA GLN A 84 -4.89 -17.15 2.90
C GLN A 84 -6.39 -16.87 2.67
N THR A 85 -6.82 -16.38 1.51
CA THR A 85 -8.27 -16.22 1.25
C THR A 85 -8.95 -17.57 1.28
N ARG A 86 -8.42 -18.55 0.54
CA ARG A 86 -8.89 -19.94 0.54
C ARG A 86 -8.71 -20.60 1.91
N LEU A 87 -7.51 -20.45 2.49
CA LEU A 87 -7.14 -20.79 3.87
C LEU A 87 -8.31 -20.57 4.84
N THR A 88 -8.57 -19.29 5.01
CA THR A 88 -9.53 -18.76 5.97
C THR A 88 -10.94 -19.20 5.62
N ALA A 89 -11.33 -19.19 4.34
CA ALA A 89 -12.69 -19.58 3.95
C ALA A 89 -13.01 -21.03 4.32
N LEU A 90 -12.08 -21.96 4.08
CA LEU A 90 -12.29 -23.38 4.43
C LEU A 90 -12.42 -23.59 5.94
N ASP A 91 -11.59 -22.90 6.74
CA ASP A 91 -11.70 -22.95 8.19
C ASP A 91 -13.00 -22.33 8.71
N LEU A 92 -13.46 -21.22 8.11
CA LEU A 92 -14.76 -20.62 8.47
C LEU A 92 -15.93 -21.55 8.12
N ILE A 93 -15.89 -22.25 6.99
CA ILE A 93 -16.89 -23.26 6.62
C ILE A 93 -16.89 -24.40 7.63
N ALA A 94 -15.72 -24.87 8.07
CA ALA A 94 -15.62 -25.94 9.05
C ALA A 94 -16.28 -25.57 10.39
N TYR A 95 -16.18 -24.31 10.83
CA TYR A 95 -16.92 -23.83 12.00
C TYR A 95 -18.42 -23.70 11.72
N LEU A 96 -18.79 -23.19 10.54
CA LEU A 96 -20.18 -22.95 10.15
C LEU A 96 -21.00 -24.25 10.04
N VAL A 97 -20.40 -25.32 9.51
CA VAL A 97 -21.04 -26.65 9.37
C VAL A 97 -21.31 -27.31 10.73
N ALA A 98 -20.62 -26.89 11.79
CA ALA A 98 -20.87 -27.37 13.15
C ALA A 98 -22.06 -26.67 13.84
N GLU A 99 -22.66 -25.67 13.20
CA GLU A 99 -23.83 -24.94 13.73
C GLU A 99 -25.15 -25.55 13.25
N ASP A 100 -26.25 -25.15 13.90
CA ASP A 100 -27.61 -25.59 13.55
C ASP A 100 -28.05 -25.12 12.15
N ASP A 101 -27.61 -23.92 11.72
CA ASP A 101 -27.85 -23.39 10.38
C ASP A 101 -26.53 -23.09 9.64
N PRO A 102 -26.00 -24.06 8.88
CA PRO A 102 -24.81 -23.88 8.05
C PRO A 102 -25.00 -22.96 6.84
N ARG A 103 -26.24 -22.55 6.53
CA ARG A 103 -26.56 -21.67 5.38
C ARG A 103 -26.89 -20.24 5.78
N GLN A 104 -26.77 -19.89 7.06
CA GLN A 104 -27.09 -18.56 7.61
C GLN A 104 -26.45 -17.37 6.85
N TRP A 105 -25.29 -17.56 6.20
CA TRP A 105 -24.59 -16.52 5.43
C TRP A 105 -25.01 -16.44 3.95
N VAL A 106 -25.94 -17.28 3.51
CA VAL A 106 -26.50 -17.31 2.15
C VAL A 106 -27.87 -16.66 2.17
N HIS A 107 -27.99 -15.48 1.56
CA HIS A 107 -29.26 -14.74 1.46
C HIS A 107 -29.89 -14.89 0.07
N MET A 108 -29.77 -16.09 -0.49
CA MET A 108 -30.27 -16.48 -1.81
C MET A 108 -31.10 -17.74 -1.72
N LYS A 109 -32.05 -17.89 -2.63
CA LYS A 109 -32.76 -19.17 -2.82
C LYS A 109 -31.81 -20.19 -3.43
N GLU A 110 -32.02 -21.46 -3.13
CA GLU A 110 -31.14 -22.54 -3.60
C GLU A 110 -30.99 -22.60 -5.13
N GLN A 111 -32.06 -22.33 -5.88
CA GLN A 111 -32.02 -22.26 -7.34
C GLN A 111 -31.10 -21.13 -7.85
N GLU A 112 -31.12 -19.97 -7.17
CA GLU A 112 -30.26 -18.83 -7.48
C GLU A 112 -28.79 -19.16 -7.18
N VAL A 113 -28.52 -19.81 -6.04
CA VAL A 113 -27.17 -20.28 -5.67
C VAL A 113 -26.61 -21.22 -6.74
N ASN A 114 -27.38 -22.23 -7.16
CA ASN A 114 -26.95 -23.17 -8.20
C ASN A 114 -26.66 -22.48 -9.54
N SER A 115 -27.49 -21.49 -9.90
CA SER A 115 -27.28 -20.68 -11.11
C SER A 115 -25.98 -19.89 -11.03
N VAL A 116 -25.72 -19.23 -9.90
CA VAL A 116 -24.48 -18.47 -9.65
C VAL A 116 -23.25 -19.37 -9.70
N ILE A 117 -23.30 -20.54 -9.04
CA ILE A 117 -22.20 -21.52 -9.02
C ILE A 117 -21.87 -22.00 -10.44
N SER A 118 -22.86 -22.14 -11.31
CA SER A 118 -22.64 -22.56 -12.71
C SER A 118 -21.83 -21.55 -13.53
N LEU A 119 -21.91 -20.25 -13.19
CA LEU A 119 -21.22 -19.16 -13.90
C LEU A 119 -19.75 -18.99 -13.48
N ILE A 120 -19.42 -19.42 -12.27
CA ILE A 120 -18.07 -19.27 -11.68
C ILE A 120 -17.08 -20.22 -12.37
N ARG A 121 -15.84 -19.77 -12.57
CA ARG A 121 -14.75 -20.63 -13.09
C ARG A 121 -13.87 -21.20 -11.98
N ASP A 122 -13.52 -20.40 -10.97
CA ASP A 122 -12.65 -20.85 -9.88
C ASP A 122 -13.34 -21.91 -8.99
N GLN A 123 -12.67 -23.05 -8.81
CA GLN A 123 -13.23 -24.19 -8.08
C GLN A 123 -13.37 -23.93 -6.58
N ASN A 124 -12.43 -23.17 -5.98
CA ASN A 124 -12.52 -22.85 -4.56
C ASN A 124 -13.67 -21.88 -4.32
N LEU A 125 -13.84 -20.90 -5.22
CA LEU A 125 -14.94 -19.94 -5.13
C LEU A 125 -16.32 -20.60 -5.26
N LYS A 126 -16.47 -21.61 -6.14
CA LYS A 126 -17.71 -22.41 -6.21
C LYS A 126 -18.08 -23.04 -4.87
N LEU A 127 -17.09 -23.64 -4.22
CA LEU A 127 -17.26 -24.28 -2.92
C LEU A 127 -17.66 -23.25 -1.85
N THR A 128 -16.98 -22.10 -1.78
CA THR A 128 -17.20 -21.14 -0.69
C THR A 128 -18.50 -20.34 -0.85
N ILE A 129 -18.93 -20.05 -2.08
CA ILE A 129 -20.18 -19.33 -2.35
C ILE A 129 -21.41 -20.11 -1.89
N ALA A 130 -21.37 -21.45 -1.93
CA ALA A 130 -22.45 -22.29 -1.41
C ALA A 130 -22.72 -22.08 0.09
N PHE A 131 -21.74 -21.56 0.82
CA PHE A 131 -21.81 -21.22 2.25
C PHE A 131 -21.87 -19.71 2.51
N GLY A 132 -22.08 -18.89 1.47
CA GLY A 132 -22.20 -17.45 1.65
C GLY A 132 -20.87 -16.72 1.84
N ILE A 133 -19.76 -17.35 1.41
CA ILE A 133 -18.41 -16.80 1.51
C ILE A 133 -17.82 -16.55 0.12
N GLY A 134 -17.60 -15.28 -0.21
CA GLY A 134 -16.89 -14.85 -1.41
C GLY A 134 -15.37 -14.83 -1.20
N LEU A 135 -14.62 -15.04 -2.28
CA LEU A 135 -13.17 -14.82 -2.33
C LEU A 135 -12.86 -13.67 -3.29
N HIS A 136 -11.90 -12.80 -2.94
CA HIS A 136 -11.45 -11.73 -3.83
C HIS A 136 -9.93 -11.58 -3.81
N HIS A 137 -9.31 -11.75 -4.98
CA HIS A 137 -7.87 -11.52 -5.16
C HIS A 137 -7.54 -11.35 -6.65
N ALA A 138 -6.36 -10.77 -6.95
CA ALA A 138 -5.92 -10.51 -8.33
C ALA A 138 -5.85 -11.77 -9.21
N GLY A 139 -5.63 -12.95 -8.63
CA GLY A 139 -5.59 -14.22 -9.38
C GLY A 139 -6.95 -14.80 -9.80
N LEU A 140 -8.08 -14.14 -9.49
CA LEU A 140 -9.40 -14.57 -9.97
C LEU A 140 -9.65 -14.02 -11.37
N HIS A 141 -10.43 -14.75 -12.15
CA HIS A 141 -10.90 -14.25 -13.44
C HIS A 141 -11.73 -12.98 -13.23
N GLU A 142 -11.58 -11.99 -14.10
CA GLU A 142 -12.31 -10.70 -13.98
C GLU A 142 -13.83 -10.88 -13.84
N ARG A 143 -14.43 -11.83 -14.56
CA ARG A 143 -15.85 -12.15 -14.45
C ARG A 143 -16.23 -12.68 -13.05
N ASP A 144 -15.41 -13.57 -12.49
CA ASP A 144 -15.63 -14.11 -11.14
C ASP A 144 -15.49 -12.99 -10.09
N ARG A 145 -14.52 -12.08 -10.26
CA ARG A 145 -14.35 -10.92 -9.36
C ARG A 145 -15.60 -10.03 -9.34
N LYS A 146 -16.06 -9.58 -10.50
CA LYS A 146 -17.28 -8.75 -10.62
C LYS A 146 -18.50 -9.44 -10.05
N LEU A 147 -18.66 -10.74 -10.31
CA LEU A 147 -19.78 -11.52 -9.78
C LEU A 147 -19.77 -11.53 -8.24
N VAL A 148 -18.62 -11.79 -7.61
CA VAL A 148 -18.53 -11.81 -6.14
C VAL A 148 -18.75 -10.43 -5.53
N GLU A 149 -18.24 -9.37 -6.18
CA GLU A 149 -18.49 -7.98 -5.77
C GLU A 149 -19.98 -7.66 -5.77
N GLU A 150 -20.69 -8.02 -6.84
CA GLU A 150 -22.15 -7.84 -6.97
C GLU A 150 -22.95 -8.62 -5.93
N LEU A 151 -22.56 -9.89 -5.68
CA LEU A 151 -23.21 -10.72 -4.67
C LEU A 151 -23.02 -10.14 -3.26
N PHE A 152 -21.84 -9.62 -2.94
CA PHE A 152 -21.58 -9.02 -1.63
C PHE A 152 -22.29 -7.67 -1.47
N LEU A 153 -22.24 -6.82 -2.50
CA LEU A 153 -22.87 -5.49 -2.51
C LEU A 153 -24.38 -5.59 -2.27
N HIS A 154 -25.03 -6.56 -2.92
CA HIS A 154 -26.46 -6.83 -2.76
C HIS A 154 -26.80 -7.72 -1.57
N GLN A 155 -25.82 -8.00 -0.69
CA GLN A 155 -25.98 -8.85 0.49
C GLN A 155 -26.60 -10.21 0.15
N LYS A 156 -26.24 -10.78 -1.00
CA LYS A 156 -26.59 -12.17 -1.38
C LYS A 156 -25.69 -13.18 -0.68
N ILE A 157 -24.46 -12.76 -0.41
CA ILE A 157 -23.49 -13.44 0.46
C ILE A 157 -23.13 -12.49 1.59
N GLN A 158 -22.94 -13.03 2.80
CA GLN A 158 -22.65 -12.20 3.97
C GLN A 158 -21.16 -11.92 4.15
N VAL A 159 -20.29 -12.87 3.77
CA VAL A 159 -18.85 -12.78 4.06
C VAL A 159 -18.05 -12.66 2.77
N LEU A 160 -17.12 -11.71 2.73
CA LEU A 160 -16.14 -11.58 1.65
C LEU A 160 -14.73 -11.66 2.22
N ILE A 161 -13.90 -12.57 1.72
CA ILE A 161 -12.50 -12.69 2.11
C ILE A 161 -11.61 -12.17 0.98
N ALA A 162 -10.87 -11.10 1.24
CA ALA A 162 -10.14 -10.36 0.23
C ALA A 162 -8.66 -10.18 0.58
N THR A 163 -7.80 -10.07 -0.44
CA THR A 163 -6.42 -9.60 -0.23
C THR A 163 -6.39 -8.10 0.07
N ALA A 164 -5.38 -7.65 0.82
CA ALA A 164 -5.20 -6.24 1.21
C ALA A 164 -5.28 -5.24 0.03
N THR A 165 -4.93 -5.66 -1.18
CA THR A 165 -5.05 -4.83 -2.40
C THR A 165 -6.46 -4.33 -2.70
N LEU A 166 -7.51 -5.01 -2.20
CA LEU A 166 -8.89 -4.55 -2.36
C LEU A 166 -9.16 -3.24 -1.58
N ALA A 167 -8.37 -2.93 -0.56
CA ALA A 167 -8.52 -1.73 0.27
C ALA A 167 -8.50 -0.43 -0.54
N TRP A 168 -7.83 -0.41 -1.69
CA TRP A 168 -7.70 0.77 -2.56
C TRP A 168 -8.59 0.71 -3.81
N GLY A 169 -9.05 -0.47 -4.22
CA GLY A 169 -9.57 -0.69 -5.58
C GLY A 169 -11.08 -0.52 -5.76
N ILE A 170 -11.90 -0.80 -4.73
CA ILE A 170 -13.36 -0.91 -4.91
C ILE A 170 -14.10 -0.43 -3.66
N ASN A 171 -15.23 0.25 -3.84
CA ASN A 171 -16.10 0.67 -2.74
C ASN A 171 -17.08 -0.45 -2.34
N LEU A 172 -16.61 -1.40 -1.54
CA LEU A 172 -17.44 -2.42 -0.89
C LEU A 172 -17.47 -2.16 0.62
N PRO A 173 -18.30 -1.21 1.11
CA PRO A 173 -18.41 -0.96 2.53
C PRO A 173 -19.12 -2.14 3.20
N ALA A 174 -18.60 -2.57 4.34
CA ALA A 174 -19.13 -3.66 5.15
C ALA A 174 -19.53 -3.11 6.53
N HIS A 175 -20.40 -3.82 7.25
CA HIS A 175 -20.69 -3.44 8.64
C HIS A 175 -19.49 -3.76 9.53
N LEU A 176 -18.93 -4.96 9.35
CA LEU A 176 -17.72 -5.44 10.02
C LEU A 176 -16.57 -5.58 9.03
N VAL A 177 -15.40 -5.11 9.44
CA VAL A 177 -14.12 -5.47 8.82
C VAL A 177 -13.28 -6.27 9.81
N VAL A 178 -12.71 -7.39 9.38
CA VAL A 178 -11.69 -8.13 10.11
C VAL A 178 -10.37 -8.05 9.34
N ILE A 179 -9.32 -7.52 9.95
CA ILE A 179 -7.96 -7.52 9.39
C ILE A 179 -7.22 -8.69 10.03
N LYS A 180 -7.14 -9.80 9.29
CA LYS A 180 -6.52 -11.05 9.75
C LYS A 180 -5.04 -11.08 9.38
N GLY A 181 -4.22 -10.65 10.32
CA GLY A 181 -2.78 -10.50 10.14
C GLY A 181 -2.43 -9.18 9.46
N THR A 182 -1.41 -8.49 9.99
CA THR A 182 -0.94 -7.20 9.49
C THR A 182 0.43 -7.30 8.81
N GLU A 183 0.79 -8.49 8.34
CA GLU A 183 2.09 -8.79 7.74
C GLU A 183 1.90 -9.49 6.40
N TYR A 184 2.78 -9.21 5.45
CA TYR A 184 2.86 -9.91 4.17
C TYR A 184 4.30 -10.38 3.91
N PHE A 185 4.46 -11.39 3.06
CA PHE A 185 5.77 -11.88 2.68
C PHE A 185 6.36 -10.97 1.60
N ASP A 186 7.50 -10.36 1.89
CA ASP A 186 8.29 -9.60 0.92
C ASP A 186 9.47 -10.47 0.46
N GLY A 187 9.42 -10.87 -0.80
CA GLY A 187 10.43 -11.73 -1.39
C GLY A 187 11.78 -11.04 -1.64
N LYS A 188 11.85 -9.70 -1.64
CA LYS A 188 13.13 -8.96 -1.74
C LYS A 188 14.00 -9.21 -0.52
N VAL A 189 13.37 -9.08 0.65
CA VAL A 189 14.02 -9.27 1.95
C VAL A 189 13.81 -10.69 2.50
N GLN A 190 13.14 -11.56 1.73
CA GLN A 190 12.81 -12.95 2.05
C GLN A 190 12.20 -13.15 3.45
N ARG A 191 11.37 -12.21 3.89
CA ARG A 191 10.75 -12.24 5.22
C ARG A 191 9.37 -11.63 5.22
N TYR A 192 8.62 -11.91 6.29
CA TYR A 192 7.38 -11.19 6.55
C TYR A 192 7.70 -9.79 7.05
N VAL A 193 7.11 -8.79 6.40
CA VAL A 193 7.18 -7.38 6.77
C VAL A 193 5.77 -6.87 7.06
N ASP A 194 5.68 -5.78 7.82
CA ASP A 194 4.39 -5.17 8.15
C ASP A 194 3.77 -4.48 6.95
N PHE A 195 2.44 -4.52 6.88
CA PHE A 195 1.72 -3.59 6.03
C PHE A 195 2.00 -2.15 6.49
N PRO A 196 2.12 -1.20 5.55
CA PRO A 196 2.02 0.21 5.87
C PRO A 196 0.77 0.47 6.72
N ILE A 197 0.91 1.26 7.79
CA ILE A 197 -0.22 1.56 8.68
C ILE A 197 -1.39 2.21 7.91
N THR A 198 -1.08 2.97 6.86
CA THR A 198 -2.06 3.58 5.95
C THR A 198 -2.95 2.53 5.29
N ASP A 199 -2.39 1.38 4.88
CA ASP A 199 -3.19 0.30 4.29
C ASP A 199 -4.12 -0.33 5.32
N VAL A 200 -3.63 -0.50 6.56
CA VAL A 200 -4.45 -1.01 7.67
C VAL A 200 -5.58 -0.03 8.01
N MET A 201 -5.31 1.28 8.01
CA MET A 201 -6.33 2.31 8.17
C MET A 201 -7.36 2.30 7.03
N GLN A 202 -6.94 2.11 5.78
CA GLN A 202 -7.85 2.01 4.64
C GLN A 202 -8.72 0.75 4.72
N MET A 203 -8.13 -0.38 5.10
CA MET A 203 -8.88 -1.61 5.37
C MET A 203 -9.95 -1.39 6.45
N ALA A 204 -9.55 -0.85 7.61
CA ALA A 204 -10.49 -0.53 8.69
C ALA A 204 -11.54 0.51 8.28
N GLY A 205 -11.18 1.43 7.38
CA GLY A 205 -12.09 2.43 6.80
C GLY A 205 -13.21 1.84 5.94
N ARG A 206 -13.14 0.57 5.55
CA ARG A 206 -14.24 -0.14 4.87
C ARG A 206 -15.36 -0.55 5.82
N ALA A 207 -15.17 -0.43 7.13
CA ALA A 207 -16.21 -0.71 8.12
C ALA A 207 -17.13 0.50 8.33
N GLY A 208 -18.43 0.21 8.39
CA GLY A 208 -19.51 1.18 8.48
C GLY A 208 -20.03 1.57 7.09
N ARG A 209 -21.29 1.24 6.81
CA ARG A 209 -21.96 1.61 5.56
C ARG A 209 -22.74 2.92 5.74
N PRO A 210 -22.32 4.04 5.12
CA PRO A 210 -23.09 5.28 5.18
C PRO A 210 -24.53 5.02 4.72
N GLN A 211 -25.51 5.66 5.37
CA GLN A 211 -26.96 5.48 5.13
C GLN A 211 -27.58 4.17 5.62
N PHE A 212 -26.79 3.11 5.86
CA PHE A 212 -27.31 1.81 6.31
C PHE A 212 -26.99 1.50 7.77
N ASP A 213 -25.83 1.93 8.25
CA ASP A 213 -25.36 1.66 9.61
C ASP A 213 -25.14 2.95 10.42
N THR A 214 -25.38 2.87 11.73
CA THR A 214 -25.06 3.93 12.71
C THR A 214 -23.63 3.80 13.24
N THR A 215 -23.14 2.56 13.30
CA THR A 215 -21.79 2.19 13.72
C THR A 215 -21.20 1.15 12.75
N GLY A 216 -19.88 1.17 12.58
CA GLY A 216 -19.10 0.12 11.94
C GLY A 216 -18.12 -0.47 12.93
N VAL A 217 -17.74 -1.73 12.73
CA VAL A 217 -16.79 -2.43 13.61
C VAL A 217 -15.56 -2.85 12.81
N ALA A 218 -14.37 -2.58 13.31
CA ALA A 218 -13.11 -3.09 12.79
C ALA A 218 -12.40 -3.95 13.85
N VAL A 219 -12.14 -5.20 13.52
CA VAL A 219 -11.38 -6.13 14.37
C VAL A 219 -10.02 -6.37 13.72
N VAL A 220 -8.94 -6.03 14.42
CA VAL A 220 -7.57 -6.16 13.92
C VAL A 220 -6.86 -7.26 14.71
N LEU A 221 -6.53 -8.35 14.02
CA LEU A 221 -5.84 -9.50 14.58
C LEU A 221 -4.35 -9.40 14.21
N VAL A 222 -3.50 -9.14 15.21
CA VAL A 222 -2.09 -8.79 14.99
C VAL A 222 -1.15 -9.70 15.76
N HIS A 223 0.12 -9.67 15.41
CA HIS A 223 1.15 -10.25 16.26
C HIS A 223 1.20 -9.49 17.60
N ASP A 224 1.21 -10.21 18.72
CA ASP A 224 1.05 -9.63 20.06
C ASP A 224 2.02 -8.48 20.37
N ILE A 225 3.28 -8.60 19.97
CA ILE A 225 4.30 -7.55 20.14
C ILE A 225 3.96 -6.22 19.42
N LYS A 226 3.02 -6.23 18.46
CA LYS A 226 2.58 -5.05 17.69
C LYS A 226 1.22 -4.52 18.14
N LYS A 227 0.57 -5.16 19.13
CA LYS A 227 -0.78 -4.81 19.58
C LYS A 227 -0.89 -3.35 20.01
N ASP A 228 0.02 -2.89 20.86
CA ASP A 228 -0.03 -1.52 21.38
C ASP A 228 0.30 -0.48 20.31
N PHE A 229 1.17 -0.81 19.34
CA PHE A 229 1.42 0.01 18.16
C PHE A 229 0.12 0.28 17.40
N TYR A 230 -0.60 -0.77 16.99
CA TYR A 230 -1.85 -0.60 16.25
C TYR A 230 -2.96 0.05 17.08
N LYS A 231 -3.06 -0.29 18.37
CA LYS A 231 -4.04 0.33 19.27
C LYS A 231 -3.85 1.84 19.36
N ARG A 232 -2.61 2.33 19.41
CA ARG A 232 -2.31 3.76 19.44
C ARG A 232 -2.63 4.42 18.09
N PHE A 233 -2.05 3.91 17.01
CA PHE A 233 -2.12 4.58 15.71
C PHE A 233 -3.46 4.47 14.99
N LEU A 234 -4.37 3.58 15.38
CA LEU A 234 -5.74 3.57 14.83
C LEU A 234 -6.63 4.67 15.43
N HIS A 235 -6.28 5.21 16.59
CA HIS A 235 -7.03 6.29 17.26
C HIS A 235 -6.35 7.65 17.10
N GLU A 236 -5.02 7.69 17.08
CA GLU A 236 -4.23 8.90 16.89
C GLU A 236 -3.93 9.12 15.39
N PRO A 237 -4.04 10.35 14.87
CA PRO A 237 -3.63 10.63 13.51
C PRO A 237 -2.13 10.38 13.32
N PHE A 238 -1.74 9.91 12.14
CA PHE A 238 -0.35 9.56 11.86
C PHE A 238 0.44 10.79 11.36
N PRO A 239 1.68 11.02 11.83
CA PRO A 239 2.55 12.02 11.22
C PRO A 239 3.06 11.55 9.87
N VAL A 240 2.95 12.39 8.84
CA VAL A 240 3.46 12.05 7.50
C VAL A 240 4.82 12.71 7.27
N GLU A 241 5.81 11.88 6.94
CA GLU A 241 7.15 12.28 6.56
C GLU A 241 7.35 12.13 5.06
N SER A 242 8.25 12.93 4.48
CA SER A 242 8.62 12.81 3.07
C SER A 242 9.60 11.65 2.84
N SER A 243 9.38 10.88 1.77
CA SER A 243 10.31 9.85 1.27
C SER A 243 11.11 10.31 0.05
N LEU A 244 11.11 11.61 -0.26
CA LEU A 244 11.69 12.16 -1.50
C LEU A 244 13.17 11.81 -1.69
N ILE A 245 13.97 11.73 -0.61
CA ILE A 245 15.42 11.48 -0.68
C ILE A 245 15.75 10.25 -1.53
N GLY A 246 14.97 9.17 -1.41
CA GLY A 246 15.25 7.90 -2.09
C GLY A 246 15.07 7.95 -3.62
N VAL A 247 14.31 8.91 -4.12
CA VAL A 247 13.96 9.08 -5.56
C VAL A 247 14.38 10.46 -6.10
N LEU A 248 15.13 11.23 -5.30
CA LEU A 248 15.55 12.58 -5.64
C LEU A 248 16.40 12.65 -6.93
N PRO A 249 17.31 11.70 -7.25
CA PRO A 249 18.06 11.73 -8.50
C PRO A 249 17.15 11.79 -9.74
N GLU A 250 16.09 10.99 -9.80
CA GLU A 250 15.14 10.98 -10.93
C GLU A 250 14.47 12.34 -11.10
N HIS A 251 14.00 12.94 -10.01
CA HIS A 251 13.35 14.26 -10.03
C HIS A 251 14.31 15.37 -10.48
N LEU A 252 15.54 15.38 -9.95
CA LEU A 252 16.54 16.36 -10.37
C LEU A 252 16.91 16.20 -11.85
N ASN A 253 17.09 14.98 -12.34
CA ASN A 253 17.35 14.75 -13.77
C ASN A 253 16.22 15.30 -14.64
N ALA A 254 14.96 15.08 -14.27
CA ALA A 254 13.81 15.59 -15.00
C ALA A 254 13.77 17.13 -15.04
N GLU A 255 14.03 17.80 -13.91
CA GLU A 255 14.06 19.27 -13.82
C GLU A 255 15.26 19.89 -14.56
N ILE A 256 16.41 19.19 -14.59
CA ILE A 256 17.57 19.59 -15.39
C ILE A 256 17.26 19.46 -16.89
N VAL A 257 16.62 18.36 -17.31
CA VAL A 257 16.18 18.16 -18.70
C VAL A 257 15.14 19.19 -19.11
N ALA A 258 14.22 19.56 -18.22
CA ALA A 258 13.21 20.60 -18.44
C ALA A 258 13.81 22.01 -18.53
N GLY A 259 15.05 22.20 -18.07
CA GLY A 259 15.73 23.49 -18.02
C GLY A 259 15.33 24.36 -16.83
N THR A 260 14.56 23.83 -15.87
CA THR A 260 14.25 24.51 -14.60
C THR A 260 15.52 24.67 -13.75
N ILE A 261 16.41 23.68 -13.81
CA ILE A 261 17.66 23.62 -13.04
C ILE A 261 18.85 23.54 -14.00
N SER A 262 19.80 24.46 -13.88
CA SER A 262 21.05 24.48 -14.63
C SER A 262 22.29 24.61 -13.72
N SER A 263 22.11 24.58 -12.39
CA SER A 263 23.21 24.69 -11.43
C SER A 263 22.91 23.99 -10.11
N LYS A 264 23.98 23.66 -9.34
CA LYS A 264 23.84 23.09 -7.98
C LYS A 264 23.05 24.00 -7.04
N GLN A 265 23.19 25.33 -7.18
CA GLN A 265 22.42 26.28 -6.36
C GLN A 265 20.92 26.17 -6.65
N GLN A 266 20.53 26.04 -7.91
CA GLN A 266 19.12 25.84 -8.26
C GLN A 266 18.58 24.49 -7.79
N CYS A 267 19.42 23.45 -7.65
CA CYS A 267 19.00 22.22 -6.97
C CYS A 267 18.64 22.48 -5.49
N LEU A 268 19.44 23.28 -4.78
CA LEU A 268 19.15 23.66 -3.40
C LEU A 268 17.86 24.48 -3.32
N ASP A 269 17.71 25.46 -4.22
CA ASP A 269 16.52 26.28 -4.30
C ASP A 269 15.28 25.42 -4.57
N TYR A 270 15.36 24.46 -5.51
CA TYR A 270 14.30 23.49 -5.79
C TYR A 270 13.89 22.69 -4.54
N LEU A 271 14.86 22.19 -3.76
CA LEU A 271 14.58 21.45 -2.53
C LEU A 271 13.76 22.28 -1.53
N THR A 272 13.94 23.60 -1.46
CA THR A 272 13.21 24.48 -0.54
C THR A 272 11.69 24.53 -0.83
N TRP A 273 11.27 24.16 -2.04
CA TRP A 273 9.87 24.05 -2.47
C TRP A 273 9.23 22.70 -2.15
N THR A 274 9.99 21.76 -1.61
CA THR A 274 9.51 20.40 -1.33
C THR A 274 8.95 20.27 0.08
N TYR A 275 8.03 19.32 0.26
CA TYR A 275 7.56 18.94 1.59
C TYR A 275 8.71 18.36 2.44
N PHE A 276 9.68 17.71 1.80
CA PHE A 276 10.89 17.21 2.45
C PHE A 276 11.62 18.32 3.23
N PHE A 277 11.86 19.48 2.61
CA PHE A 277 12.54 20.58 3.29
C PHE A 277 11.76 21.08 4.53
N ARG A 278 10.43 21.17 4.43
CA ARG A 278 9.58 21.53 5.59
C ARG A 278 9.73 20.54 6.73
N ARG A 279 9.73 19.23 6.42
CA ARG A 279 9.88 18.17 7.43
C ARG A 279 11.29 18.03 7.97
N LEU A 280 12.33 18.29 7.18
CA LEU A 280 13.71 18.32 7.66
C LEU A 280 13.89 19.30 8.83
N LEU A 281 13.25 20.47 8.76
CA LEU A 281 13.32 21.47 9.83
C LEU A 281 12.51 21.09 11.07
N GLN A 282 11.43 20.31 10.92
CA GLN A 282 10.54 19.93 12.02
C GLN A 282 10.95 18.63 12.72
N ASN A 283 11.61 17.71 12.00
CA ASN A 283 12.03 16.41 12.50
C ASN A 283 13.37 15.99 11.87
N PRO A 284 14.47 16.72 12.14
CA PRO A 284 15.78 16.48 11.52
C PRO A 284 16.32 15.07 11.81
N ALA A 285 16.08 14.56 13.02
CA ALA A 285 16.53 13.23 13.45
C ALA A 285 15.98 12.09 12.57
N TYR A 286 14.75 12.21 12.05
CA TYR A 286 14.18 11.24 11.11
C TYR A 286 14.99 11.12 9.81
N TYR A 287 15.61 12.22 9.39
CA TYR A 287 16.43 12.32 8.18
C TYR A 287 17.93 12.11 8.44
N GLY A 288 18.31 11.75 9.67
CA GLY A 288 19.70 11.55 10.07
C GLY A 288 20.47 12.85 10.29
N LEU A 289 19.77 13.95 10.62
CA LEU A 289 20.36 15.23 10.98
C LEU A 289 20.19 15.49 12.49
N GLU A 290 21.25 15.94 13.17
CA GLU A 290 21.26 16.09 14.64
C GLU A 290 20.39 17.27 15.12
N ASP A 291 20.48 18.41 14.45
CA ASP A 291 19.72 19.62 14.78
C ASP A 291 19.25 20.37 13.51
N ALA A 292 18.32 21.30 13.69
CA ALA A 292 17.78 22.13 12.61
C ALA A 292 18.48 23.49 12.49
N GLU A 293 19.74 23.63 12.96
CA GLU A 293 20.47 24.87 12.80
C GLU A 293 20.82 25.13 11.33
N ALA A 294 20.71 26.39 10.90
CA ALA A 294 20.95 26.80 9.52
C ALA A 294 22.26 26.27 8.89
N PRO A 295 23.44 26.32 9.55
CA PRO A 295 24.67 25.78 8.97
C PRO A 295 24.60 24.26 8.73
N ASN A 296 24.02 23.51 9.66
CA ASN A 296 23.92 22.05 9.59
C ASN A 296 22.92 21.61 8.52
N VAL A 297 21.77 22.29 8.43
CA VAL A 297 20.78 22.07 7.37
C VAL A 297 21.38 22.36 5.99
N ASN A 298 22.09 23.48 5.84
CA ASN A 298 22.73 23.83 4.57
C ASN A 298 23.79 22.79 4.16
N ALA A 299 24.66 22.39 5.08
CA ALA A 299 25.67 21.36 4.82
C ALA A 299 25.03 20.02 4.43
N TYR A 300 23.95 19.62 5.11
CA TYR A 300 23.19 18.41 4.79
C TYR A 300 22.60 18.45 3.37
N LEU A 301 21.93 19.55 3.02
CA LEU A 301 21.29 19.71 1.71
C LEU A 301 22.32 19.79 0.58
N SER A 302 23.42 20.52 0.78
CA SER A 302 24.54 20.56 -0.18
C SER A 302 25.11 19.16 -0.40
N GLY A 303 25.40 18.42 0.67
CA GLY A 303 25.88 17.05 0.56
C GLY A 303 24.88 16.11 -0.11
N LEU A 304 23.58 16.32 0.08
CA LEU A 304 22.54 15.56 -0.62
C LEU A 304 22.52 15.85 -2.12
N VAL A 305 22.56 17.13 -2.51
CA VAL A 305 22.62 17.56 -3.92
C VAL A 305 23.87 17.01 -4.59
N ASP A 306 25.04 17.13 -3.96
CA ASP A 306 26.30 16.62 -4.50
C ASP A 306 26.22 15.12 -4.75
N ARG A 307 25.70 14.34 -3.79
CA ARG A 307 25.48 12.89 -3.98
C ARG A 307 24.56 12.59 -5.16
N CYS A 308 23.43 13.29 -5.28
CA CYS A 308 22.50 13.06 -6.39
C CYS A 308 23.13 13.41 -7.75
N VAL A 309 23.82 14.55 -7.85
CA VAL A 309 24.51 14.97 -9.08
C VAL A 309 25.61 13.99 -9.45
N SER A 310 26.40 13.52 -8.48
CA SER A 310 27.42 12.49 -8.72
C SER A 310 26.82 11.18 -9.21
N LEU A 311 25.68 10.73 -8.63
CA LEU A 311 24.98 9.52 -9.11
C LEU A 311 24.51 9.68 -10.56
N LEU A 312 23.86 10.80 -10.89
CA LEU A 312 23.39 11.09 -12.24
C LEU A 312 24.54 11.25 -13.25
N SER A 313 25.64 11.86 -12.83
CA SER A 313 26.83 11.99 -13.66
C SER A 313 27.49 10.63 -13.92
N SER A 314 27.59 9.77 -12.89
CA SER A 314 28.09 8.40 -13.04
C SER A 314 27.20 7.53 -13.95
N ALA A 315 25.88 7.75 -13.92
CA ALA A 315 24.92 7.14 -14.83
C ALA A 315 24.98 7.70 -16.27
N GLY A 316 25.78 8.75 -16.50
CA GLY A 316 25.87 9.44 -17.78
C GLY A 316 24.66 10.31 -18.10
N CYS A 317 23.74 10.52 -17.16
CA CYS A 317 22.51 11.31 -17.35
C CYS A 317 22.78 12.82 -17.39
N VAL A 318 23.78 13.27 -16.65
CA VAL A 318 24.08 14.68 -16.44
C VAL A 318 25.58 14.95 -16.62
N ALA A 319 25.92 16.05 -17.27
CA ALA A 319 27.28 16.57 -17.34
C ALA A 319 27.42 17.77 -16.39
N VAL A 320 28.53 17.80 -15.65
CA VAL A 320 28.93 18.94 -14.82
C VAL A 320 30.11 19.61 -15.52
N ASP A 321 30.04 20.93 -15.69
CA ASP A 321 31.08 21.70 -16.38
C ASP A 321 32.34 21.86 -15.51
N ASP A 322 33.43 22.36 -16.10
CA ASP A 322 34.74 22.53 -15.44
C ASP A 322 34.69 23.46 -14.22
N ASP A 323 33.67 24.33 -14.14
CA ASP A 323 33.43 25.22 -13.00
C ASP A 323 32.80 24.51 -11.78
N GLU A 324 32.51 23.21 -11.89
CA GLU A 324 31.83 22.35 -10.92
C GLU A 324 30.45 22.85 -10.45
N ARG A 325 29.89 23.85 -11.12
CA ARG A 325 28.66 24.56 -10.73
C ARG A 325 27.56 24.40 -11.76
N THR A 326 27.93 24.47 -13.02
CA THR A 326 27.01 24.40 -14.15
C THR A 326 26.69 22.95 -14.46
N ILE A 327 25.40 22.67 -14.63
CA ILE A 327 24.86 21.33 -14.83
C ILE A 327 24.03 21.32 -16.11
N ALA A 328 24.28 20.35 -16.99
CA ALA A 328 23.57 20.19 -18.24
C ALA A 328 23.09 18.74 -18.46
N PRO A 329 21.91 18.53 -19.07
CA PRO A 329 21.42 17.21 -19.39
C PRO A 329 22.17 16.60 -20.58
N THR A 330 22.47 15.31 -20.53
CA THR A 330 23.00 14.55 -21.66
C THR A 330 21.87 13.94 -22.50
N VAL A 331 22.24 13.24 -23.59
CA VAL A 331 21.28 12.43 -24.35
C VAL A 331 20.65 11.33 -23.48
N LEU A 332 21.45 10.67 -22.63
CA LEU A 332 20.95 9.65 -21.72
C LEU A 332 20.00 10.26 -20.69
N GLY A 333 20.32 11.43 -20.11
CA GLY A 333 19.42 12.10 -19.17
C GLY A 333 18.07 12.44 -19.79
N LYS A 334 18.06 12.88 -21.06
CA LYS A 334 16.84 13.12 -21.83
C LYS A 334 16.03 11.84 -22.05
N ILE A 335 16.68 10.73 -22.37
CA ILE A 335 16.01 9.41 -22.52
C ILE A 335 15.42 8.96 -21.18
N THR A 336 16.21 9.02 -20.10
CA THR A 336 15.77 8.70 -18.73
C THR A 336 14.51 9.48 -18.36
N SER A 337 14.52 10.80 -18.58
CA SER A 337 13.38 11.67 -18.27
C SER A 337 12.18 11.43 -19.18
N TYR A 338 12.38 11.17 -20.47
CA TYR A 338 11.29 10.99 -21.43
C TYR A 338 10.51 9.68 -21.19
N TYR A 339 11.22 8.61 -20.84
CA TYR A 339 10.62 7.28 -20.62
C TYR A 339 10.37 6.96 -19.13
N TYR A 340 10.59 7.91 -18.22
CA TYR A 340 10.44 7.71 -16.77
C TYR A 340 11.25 6.52 -16.23
N LEU A 341 12.50 6.41 -16.67
CA LEU A 341 13.40 5.33 -16.25
C LEU A 341 14.18 5.73 -14.99
N ASN A 342 14.53 4.74 -14.18
CA ASN A 342 15.49 4.91 -13.11
C ASN A 342 16.90 5.13 -13.67
N HIS A 343 17.70 6.00 -13.03
CA HIS A 343 19.08 6.25 -13.48
C HIS A 343 19.95 4.98 -13.48
N LYS A 344 19.69 4.02 -12.57
CA LYS A 344 20.38 2.73 -12.52
C LYS A 344 20.11 1.86 -13.75
N THR A 345 18.90 1.88 -14.27
CA THR A 345 18.53 1.16 -15.49
C THR A 345 19.30 1.70 -16.70
N VAL A 346 19.45 3.02 -16.79
CA VAL A 346 20.21 3.63 -17.89
C VAL A 346 21.71 3.40 -17.73
N LEU A 347 22.24 3.42 -16.52
CA LEU A 347 23.62 3.00 -16.24
C LEU A 347 23.88 1.55 -16.68
N LEU A 348 22.97 0.64 -16.32
CA LEU A 348 23.03 -0.78 -16.71
C LEU A 348 23.07 -0.93 -18.24
N PHE A 349 22.18 -0.23 -18.95
CA PHE A 349 22.16 -0.23 -20.41
C PHE A 349 23.45 0.36 -21.00
N SER A 350 23.92 1.50 -20.48
CA SER A 350 25.16 2.12 -20.97
C SER A 350 26.39 1.23 -20.80
N GLN A 351 26.39 0.33 -19.82
CA GLN A 351 27.51 -0.59 -19.55
C GLN A 351 27.41 -1.91 -20.32
N LYS A 352 26.19 -2.46 -20.48
CA LYS A 352 25.99 -3.81 -21.03
C LYS A 352 25.59 -3.83 -22.51
N LEU A 353 24.98 -2.77 -23.02
CA LEU A 353 24.37 -2.77 -24.35
C LEU A 353 25.44 -2.58 -25.44
N CYS A 354 25.59 -3.57 -26.32
CA CYS A 354 26.53 -3.53 -27.45
C CYS A 354 25.88 -3.95 -28.77
N LYS A 355 26.54 -3.66 -29.89
CA LYS A 355 25.99 -3.87 -31.24
C LYS A 355 25.78 -5.35 -31.58
N GLU A 356 26.56 -6.22 -30.95
CA GLU A 356 26.65 -7.65 -31.24
C GLU A 356 25.68 -8.50 -30.41
N MET A 357 24.89 -7.90 -29.50
CA MET A 357 23.98 -8.65 -28.62
C MET A 357 22.89 -9.39 -29.41
N LYS A 358 22.65 -10.64 -29.03
CA LYS A 358 21.55 -11.46 -29.53
C LYS A 358 20.25 -11.12 -28.82
N MET A 359 19.12 -11.49 -29.42
CA MET A 359 17.78 -11.27 -28.84
C MET A 359 17.65 -11.82 -27.42
N GLU A 360 18.19 -13.01 -27.15
CA GLU A 360 18.15 -13.64 -25.81
C GLU A 360 18.89 -12.80 -24.75
N GLU A 361 20.04 -12.23 -25.12
CA GLU A 361 20.84 -11.38 -24.23
C GLU A 361 20.16 -10.03 -23.96
N ILE A 362 19.48 -9.48 -24.99
CA ILE A 362 18.66 -8.27 -24.84
C ILE A 362 17.47 -8.53 -23.91
N LEU A 363 16.78 -9.66 -24.07
CA LEU A 363 15.67 -10.04 -23.20
C LEU A 363 16.13 -10.21 -21.76
N GLN A 364 17.27 -10.87 -21.52
CA GLN A 364 17.84 -10.97 -20.18
C GLN A 364 18.18 -9.59 -19.60
N LEU A 365 18.79 -8.72 -20.40
CA LEU A 365 19.12 -7.35 -19.97
C LEU A 365 17.87 -6.55 -19.59
N LEU A 366 16.77 -6.72 -20.32
CA LEU A 366 15.48 -6.09 -19.97
C LEU A 366 14.93 -6.62 -18.65
N CYS A 367 15.02 -7.93 -18.40
CA CYS A 367 14.61 -8.54 -17.13
C CYS A 367 15.45 -8.04 -15.94
N ASP A 368 16.71 -7.67 -16.15
CA ASP A 368 17.64 -7.17 -15.12
C ASP A 368 17.42 -5.68 -14.74
N THR A 369 16.44 -5.01 -15.34
CA THR A 369 16.19 -3.56 -15.10
C THR A 369 15.62 -3.27 -13.71
N HIS A 370 15.89 -2.07 -13.20
CA HIS A 370 15.51 -1.69 -11.84
C HIS A 370 13.99 -1.61 -11.65
N GLU A 371 13.24 -1.28 -12.72
CA GLU A 371 11.78 -1.19 -12.70
C GLU A 371 11.11 -2.53 -12.34
N TYR A 372 11.72 -3.65 -12.73
CA TYR A 372 11.20 -4.98 -12.39
C TYR A 372 11.54 -5.44 -10.99
N GLU A 373 12.41 -4.71 -10.25
CA GLU A 373 12.59 -5.00 -8.83
C GLU A 373 11.28 -4.83 -8.07
N GLU A 374 10.34 -3.97 -8.49
CA GLU A 374 9.05 -3.81 -7.81
C GLU A 374 8.13 -5.04 -7.91
N LEU A 375 8.43 -6.00 -8.79
CA LEU A 375 7.63 -7.20 -8.93
C LEU A 375 7.74 -8.07 -7.66
N PRO A 376 6.61 -8.39 -6.99
CA PRO A 376 6.66 -9.13 -5.73
C PRO A 376 6.99 -10.60 -5.99
N VAL A 377 8.03 -11.09 -5.32
CA VAL A 377 8.31 -12.53 -5.21
C VAL A 377 7.57 -13.11 -4.01
N ARG A 378 6.78 -14.16 -4.24
CA ARG A 378 5.95 -14.78 -3.19
C ARG A 378 6.63 -16.01 -2.60
N HIS A 379 6.23 -16.37 -1.38
CA HIS A 379 6.72 -17.56 -0.72
C HIS A 379 6.43 -18.82 -1.55
N ASN A 380 7.45 -19.65 -1.79
CA ASN A 380 7.45 -20.85 -2.63
C ASN A 380 7.32 -20.61 -4.15
N GLU A 381 7.47 -19.38 -4.66
CA GLU A 381 7.55 -19.18 -6.12
C GLU A 381 8.83 -19.77 -6.75
N ASP A 382 9.89 -19.93 -5.96
CA ASP A 382 11.14 -20.62 -6.30
C ASP A 382 10.97 -22.12 -6.60
N GLN A 383 9.86 -22.72 -6.18
CA GLN A 383 9.54 -24.13 -6.43
C GLN A 383 8.63 -24.34 -7.66
N ILE A 384 8.06 -23.26 -8.20
CA ILE A 384 7.07 -23.29 -9.28
C ILE A 384 7.69 -22.81 -10.61
N ASN A 385 8.60 -21.83 -10.54
CA ASN A 385 9.42 -21.39 -11.66
C ASN A 385 10.67 -22.26 -11.80
#